data_AF-A0A525PR21-F1
#
_entry.id   AF-A0A525PR21-F1
#
_cell.length_a   1.000
_cell.length_b   1.000
_cell.length_c   1.000
_cell.angle_alpha   90.00
_cell.angle_beta   90.00
_cell.angle_gamma   90.00
#
_symmetry.space_group_name_H-M   'P 1'
#
loop_
_entity.id
_entity.type
_entity.pdbx_description
1 polymer ?
#
loop_
_entity_poly.entity_id
_entity_poly.type
_entity_poly.pdbx_seq_one_letter_code
_entity_poly.pdbx_strand_id
1 'polypeptide(L)'
;MAFTKLSVKRQKAHLPRDETASAAELDVWTIFRALRDSHTQFGLRPSHMQTLQALLSFLKPGHGEVVFASNAEICRRVGGIDERTLRRHIDRFLVLGFITRQDSPNRKRYRVRSSDGQSISYGLTLSPLFERADELLAIAQKLENMRRDCIFIRKQILTKLAHL
;
A
#
# COMPACT_ATOMS: atom_id res chain seq x y z
N MET A 1 10.87 13.33 -53.98
CA MET A 1 10.96 12.39 -52.83
C MET A 1 9.57 12.24 -52.24
N ALA A 2 8.91 11.11 -52.49
CA ALA A 2 7.52 10.87 -52.15
C ALA A 2 7.42 10.11 -50.83
N PHE A 3 6.77 10.70 -49.82
CA PHE A 3 6.51 10.06 -48.53
C PHE A 3 5.17 9.32 -48.59
N THR A 4 5.23 8.00 -48.72
CA THR A 4 4.06 7.12 -48.67
C THR A 4 3.53 7.04 -47.24
N LYS A 5 2.28 7.46 -47.02
CA LYS A 5 1.54 7.25 -45.78
C LYS A 5 1.25 5.75 -45.60
N LEU A 6 1.90 5.10 -44.64
CA LEU A 6 1.53 3.76 -44.15
C LEU A 6 0.54 3.91 -42.99
N SER A 7 -0.73 3.64 -43.29
CA SER A 7 -1.82 3.55 -42.32
C SER A 7 -1.70 2.23 -41.55
N VAL A 8 -1.24 2.28 -40.30
CA VAL A 8 -1.22 1.12 -39.41
C VAL A 8 -2.56 1.05 -38.67
N LYS A 9 -3.40 0.13 -39.13
CA LYS A 9 -4.68 -0.25 -38.51
C LYS A 9 -4.38 -0.90 -37.15
N ARG A 10 -4.60 -0.16 -36.05
CA ARG A 10 -4.41 -0.66 -34.68
C ARG A 10 -5.55 -1.63 -34.33
N GLN A 11 -5.34 -2.93 -34.56
CA GLN A 11 -6.25 -3.96 -34.09
C GLN A 11 -6.23 -3.96 -32.55
N LYS A 12 -7.40 -3.72 -31.95
CA LYS A 12 -7.63 -3.90 -30.52
C LYS A 12 -7.67 -5.39 -30.24
N ALA A 13 -6.55 -5.95 -29.76
CA ALA A 13 -6.56 -7.24 -29.10
C ALA A 13 -7.31 -7.07 -27.76
N HIS A 14 -8.51 -7.62 -27.69
CA HIS A 14 -9.29 -7.72 -26.45
C HIS A 14 -8.72 -8.89 -25.64
N LEU A 15 -7.83 -8.58 -24.69
CA LEU A 15 -7.41 -9.53 -23.65
C LEU A 15 -8.50 -9.51 -22.55
N PRO A 16 -8.97 -10.67 -22.05
CA PRO A 16 -9.90 -10.70 -20.93
C PRO A 16 -9.23 -10.01 -19.73
N ARG A 17 -9.86 -8.97 -19.22
CA ARG A 17 -9.37 -8.17 -18.10
C ARG A 17 -9.69 -8.94 -16.82
N ASP A 18 -8.66 -9.30 -16.06
CA ASP A 18 -8.73 -10.03 -14.79
C ASP A 18 -9.73 -9.38 -13.80
N GLU A 19 -10.92 -9.96 -13.65
CA GLU A 19 -11.86 -9.56 -12.60
C GLU A 19 -11.30 -9.86 -11.19
N THR A 20 -10.46 -10.90 -11.07
CA THR A 20 -9.81 -11.31 -9.81
C THR A 20 -8.71 -10.35 -9.38
N ALA A 21 -7.90 -9.86 -10.32
CA ALA A 21 -6.86 -8.86 -10.03
C ALA A 21 -7.48 -7.53 -9.57
N SER A 22 -8.60 -7.14 -10.17
CA SER A 22 -9.34 -5.94 -9.76
C SER A 22 -9.91 -6.06 -8.34
N ALA A 23 -10.46 -7.22 -7.97
CA ALA A 23 -10.96 -7.45 -6.62
C ALA A 23 -9.84 -7.40 -5.56
N ALA A 24 -8.70 -8.05 -5.84
CA ALA A 24 -7.53 -8.02 -4.96
C ALA A 24 -6.92 -6.60 -4.86
N GLU A 25 -6.89 -5.84 -5.96
CA GLU A 25 -6.41 -4.45 -5.94
C GLU A 25 -7.33 -3.54 -5.11
N LEU A 26 -8.65 -3.73 -5.22
CA LEU A 26 -9.63 -3.00 -4.39
C LEU A 26 -9.47 -3.32 -2.90
N ASP A 27 -9.09 -4.56 -2.56
CA ASP A 27 -8.86 -4.99 -1.18
C ASP A 27 -7.61 -4.34 -0.55
N VAL A 28 -6.49 -4.36 -1.27
CA VAL A 28 -5.21 -3.74 -0.83
C VAL A 28 -5.38 -2.26 -0.48
N TRP A 29 -6.04 -1.50 -1.35
CA TRP A 29 -6.23 -0.06 -1.13
C TRP A 29 -7.25 0.23 -0.04
N THR A 30 -8.18 -0.69 0.23
CA THR A 30 -9.13 -0.58 1.34
C THR A 30 -8.41 -0.74 2.68
N ILE A 31 -7.54 -1.75 2.80
CA ILE A 31 -6.69 -1.97 3.98
C ILE A 31 -5.75 -0.77 4.19
N PHE A 32 -5.14 -0.26 3.12
CA PHE A 32 -4.30 0.94 3.20
C PHE A 32 -5.07 2.16 3.73
N ARG A 33 -6.30 2.42 3.24
CA ARG A 33 -7.13 3.52 3.73
C ARG A 33 -7.47 3.33 5.20
N ALA A 34 -7.85 2.12 5.61
CA ALA A 34 -8.14 1.82 7.00
C ALA A 34 -6.94 2.10 7.91
N LEU A 35 -5.73 1.67 7.53
CA LEU A 35 -4.51 1.97 8.27
C LEU A 35 -4.17 3.47 8.24
N ARG A 36 -4.37 4.15 7.12
CA ARG A 36 -4.13 5.60 7.01
C ARG A 36 -5.04 6.38 7.95
N ASP A 37 -6.30 6.02 8.02
CA ASP A 37 -7.29 6.73 8.82
C ASP A 37 -7.11 6.42 10.33
N SER A 38 -6.53 5.25 10.65
CA SER A 38 -6.19 4.83 12.02
C SER A 38 -4.71 5.00 12.41
N HIS A 39 -3.87 5.58 11.55
CA HIS A 39 -2.40 5.56 11.70
C HIS A 39 -1.89 6.12 13.05
N THR A 40 -2.61 7.08 13.63
CA THR A 40 -2.28 7.68 14.93
C THR A 40 -2.36 6.68 16.08
N GLN A 41 -3.25 5.67 16.01
CA GLN A 41 -3.36 4.61 17.01
C GLN A 41 -2.09 3.76 17.10
N PHE A 42 -1.34 3.66 16.01
CA PHE A 42 -0.08 2.90 15.93
C PHE A 42 1.16 3.79 16.14
N GLY A 43 0.96 5.07 16.47
CA GLY A 43 2.04 6.06 16.56
C GLY A 43 2.76 6.27 15.23
N LEU A 44 2.07 6.01 14.10
CA LEU A 44 2.58 6.29 12.77
C LEU A 44 2.36 7.77 12.45
N ARG A 45 3.19 8.30 11.56
CA ARG A 45 3.10 9.68 11.03
C ARG A 45 2.64 9.67 9.57
N PRO A 46 2.13 10.77 9.02
CA PRO A 46 1.78 10.86 7.61
C PRO A 46 2.92 10.50 6.64
N SER A 47 4.18 10.75 7.03
CA SER A 47 5.37 10.34 6.26
C SER A 47 5.52 8.82 6.12
N HIS A 48 5.11 8.06 7.13
CA HIS A 48 5.10 6.60 7.09
C HIS A 48 4.04 6.13 6.09
N MET A 49 2.84 6.74 6.09
CA MET A 49 1.77 6.39 5.15
C MET A 49 2.17 6.63 3.70
N GLN A 50 2.88 7.72 3.41
CA GLN A 50 3.45 7.97 2.08
C GLN A 50 4.46 6.88 1.67
N THR A 51 5.29 6.43 2.62
CA THR A 51 6.24 5.33 2.38
C THR A 51 5.52 4.03 2.10
N LEU A 52 4.48 3.71 2.87
CA LEU A 52 3.66 2.51 2.67
C LEU A 52 2.93 2.54 1.32
N GLN A 53 2.36 3.68 0.94
CA GLN A 53 1.73 3.87 -0.37
C GLN A 53 2.71 3.59 -1.51
N ALA A 54 3.95 4.08 -1.40
CA ALA A 54 4.98 3.79 -2.38
C ALA A 54 5.34 2.31 -2.43
N LEU A 55 5.48 1.64 -1.28
CA LEU A 55 5.74 0.19 -1.21
C LEU A 55 4.62 -0.62 -1.89
N LEU A 56 3.35 -0.31 -1.59
CA LEU A 56 2.19 -0.96 -2.20
C LEU A 56 2.16 -0.76 -3.72
N SER A 57 2.62 0.39 -4.23
CA SER A 57 2.69 0.65 -5.67
C SER A 57 3.71 -0.23 -6.44
N PHE A 58 4.58 -0.96 -5.73
CA PHE A 58 5.49 -1.94 -6.33
C PHE A 58 4.92 -3.36 -6.34
N LEU A 59 3.82 -3.61 -5.61
CA LEU A 59 3.12 -4.88 -5.66
C LEU A 59 2.37 -4.98 -6.99
N LYS A 60 2.52 -6.11 -7.68
CA LYS A 60 1.70 -6.41 -8.85
C LYS A 60 0.56 -7.33 -8.42
N PRO A 61 -0.69 -7.05 -8.82
CA PRO A 61 -1.82 -7.95 -8.53
C PRO A 61 -1.49 -9.39 -8.93
N GLY A 62 -1.77 -10.36 -8.06
CA GLY A 62 -1.53 -11.79 -8.32
C GLY A 62 -0.06 -12.24 -8.32
N HIS A 63 0.91 -11.38 -8.02
CA HIS A 63 2.35 -11.71 -8.03
C HIS A 63 3.01 -11.77 -6.65
N GLY A 64 2.19 -11.77 -5.59
CA GLY A 64 2.62 -11.85 -4.19
C GLY A 64 2.86 -10.50 -3.54
N GLU A 65 3.13 -10.55 -2.24
CA GLU A 65 3.14 -9.39 -1.33
C GLU A 65 4.57 -8.93 -1.00
N VAL A 66 5.56 -9.34 -1.82
CA VAL A 66 6.98 -9.07 -1.61
C VAL A 66 7.47 -7.95 -2.53
N VAL A 67 8.03 -6.91 -1.93
CA VAL A 67 8.66 -5.78 -2.62
C VAL A 67 10.15 -6.06 -2.85
N PHE A 68 10.53 -6.08 -4.12
CA PHE A 68 11.93 -6.28 -4.57
C PHE A 68 12.64 -4.97 -4.93
N ALA A 69 11.92 -3.85 -4.98
CA ALA A 69 12.46 -2.55 -5.36
C ALA A 69 13.65 -2.16 -4.47
N SER A 70 14.66 -1.54 -5.08
CA SER A 70 15.83 -1.04 -4.35
C SER A 70 15.46 0.13 -3.42
N ASN A 71 16.24 0.39 -2.37
CA ASN A 71 15.99 1.54 -1.50
C ASN A 71 16.00 2.86 -2.28
N ALA A 72 16.89 3.01 -3.26
CA ALA A 72 16.94 4.18 -4.12
C ALA A 72 15.65 4.38 -4.94
N GLU A 73 15.08 3.30 -5.46
CA GLU A 73 13.84 3.33 -6.23
C GLU A 73 12.63 3.62 -5.34
N ILE A 74 12.59 3.05 -4.14
CA ILE A 74 11.55 3.37 -3.15
C ILE A 74 11.64 4.84 -2.73
N CYS A 75 12.84 5.35 -2.43
CA CYS A 75 13.03 6.77 -2.10
C CYS A 75 12.57 7.68 -3.26
N ARG A 76 12.90 7.30 -4.51
CA ARG A 76 12.45 8.02 -5.70
C ARG A 76 10.92 8.03 -5.83
N ARG A 77 10.25 6.91 -5.53
CA ARG A 77 8.78 6.79 -5.62
C ARG A 77 8.07 7.56 -4.52
N VAL A 78 8.58 7.54 -3.29
CA VAL A 78 8.03 8.33 -2.18
C VAL A 78 8.21 9.82 -2.45
N GLY A 79 9.40 10.21 -2.91
CA GLY A 79 9.79 11.61 -3.06
C GLY A 79 10.13 12.25 -1.72
N GLY A 80 11.18 13.07 -1.69
CA GLY A 80 11.50 13.89 -0.51
C GLY A 80 12.06 13.15 0.71
N ILE A 81 12.47 11.88 0.57
CA ILE A 81 13.16 11.13 1.64
C ILE A 81 14.50 10.55 1.17
N ASP A 82 15.47 10.49 2.09
CA ASP A 82 16.73 9.80 1.89
C ASP A 82 16.66 8.33 2.35
N GLU A 83 17.65 7.52 1.97
CA GLU A 83 17.70 6.10 2.33
C GLU A 83 17.77 5.87 3.86
N ARG A 84 18.36 6.82 4.60
CA ARG A 84 18.39 6.76 6.07
C ARG A 84 16.98 6.89 6.65
N THR A 85 16.19 7.83 6.15
CA THR A 85 14.79 8.00 6.56
C THR A 85 13.94 6.82 6.14
N LEU A 86 14.13 6.30 4.92
CA LEU A 86 13.46 5.09 4.46
C LEU A 86 13.71 3.90 5.40
N ARG A 87 14.97 3.67 5.77
CA ARG A 87 15.33 2.61 6.73
C ARG A 87 14.60 2.77 8.05
N ARG A 88 14.58 3.98 8.62
CA ARG A 88 13.83 4.28 9.86
C ARG A 88 12.33 4.01 9.74
N HIS A 89 11.73 4.35 8.60
CA HIS A 89 10.31 4.04 8.36
C HIS A 89 10.07 2.54 8.27
N ILE A 90 10.93 1.79 7.56
CA ILE A 90 10.85 0.33 7.46
C ILE A 90 11.00 -0.29 8.85
N ASP A 91 12.00 0.11 9.62
CA ASP A 91 12.22 -0.40 10.99
C ASP A 91 10.99 -0.17 11.87
N ARG A 92 10.32 0.99 11.72
CA ARG A 92 9.07 1.26 12.43
C ARG A 92 7.96 0.28 12.03
N PHE A 93 7.83 -0.05 10.75
CA PHE A 93 6.85 -1.05 10.29
C PHE A 93 7.18 -2.47 10.73
N LEU A 94 8.47 -2.82 10.81
CA LEU A 94 8.93 -4.10 11.36
C LEU A 94 8.55 -4.23 12.83
N VAL A 95 8.83 -3.19 13.64
CA VAL A 95 8.48 -3.16 15.07
C VAL A 95 6.97 -3.27 15.31
N LEU A 96 6.16 -2.68 14.43
CA LEU A 96 4.70 -2.75 14.51
C LEU A 96 4.11 -4.03 13.93
N GLY A 97 4.93 -4.90 13.32
CA GLY A 97 4.48 -6.14 12.69
C GLY A 97 3.62 -5.93 11.46
N PHE A 98 3.81 -4.83 10.72
CA PHE A 98 3.13 -4.59 9.42
C PHE A 98 3.96 -5.06 8.23
N ILE A 99 5.27 -5.19 8.41
CA ILE A 99 6.20 -5.66 7.38
C ILE A 99 7.09 -6.71 8.04
N THR A 100 7.52 -7.71 7.28
CA THR A 100 8.67 -8.53 7.65
C THR A 100 9.74 -8.46 6.56
N ARG A 101 10.97 -8.75 6.96
CA ARG A 101 12.14 -8.64 6.08
C ARG A 101 12.74 -10.02 5.90
N GLN A 102 12.81 -10.46 4.66
CA GLN A 102 13.57 -11.65 4.27
C GLN A 102 14.92 -11.19 3.70
N ASP A 103 15.95 -11.25 4.54
CA ASP A 103 17.30 -10.87 4.15
C ASP A 103 18.01 -11.99 3.38
N SER A 104 18.63 -11.63 2.26
CA SER A 104 19.56 -12.50 1.54
C SER A 104 20.92 -12.53 2.27
N PRO A 105 21.70 -13.62 2.14
CA PRO A 105 23.10 -13.67 2.58
C PRO A 105 23.95 -12.49 2.10
N ASN A 106 23.65 -11.92 0.93
CA ASN A 106 24.38 -10.78 0.35
C ASN A 106 23.71 -9.42 0.59
N ARG A 107 22.68 -9.37 1.45
CA ARG A 107 21.86 -8.17 1.76
C ARG A 107 21.21 -7.49 0.54
N LYS A 108 21.17 -8.16 -0.62
CA LYS A 108 20.48 -7.69 -1.84
C LYS A 108 19.05 -8.22 -1.88
N ARG A 109 18.14 -7.45 -2.49
CA ARG A 109 16.76 -7.89 -2.75
C ARG A 109 16.70 -8.51 -4.15
N TYR A 110 16.31 -9.77 -4.24
CA TYR A 110 16.16 -10.46 -5.53
C TYR A 110 15.19 -11.64 -5.43
N ARG A 111 14.66 -12.03 -6.58
CA ARG A 111 13.85 -13.23 -6.76
C ARG A 111 14.54 -14.17 -7.74
N VAL A 112 14.77 -15.41 -7.33
CA VAL A 112 15.28 -16.48 -8.22
C VAL A 112 14.17 -17.50 -8.40
N ARG A 113 13.94 -17.92 -9.64
CA ARG A 113 13.03 -19.02 -9.98
C ARG A 113 13.85 -20.21 -10.48
N SER A 114 13.55 -21.40 -9.96
CA SER A 114 14.06 -22.66 -10.49
C SER A 114 13.34 -23.02 -11.80
N SER A 115 13.95 -23.89 -12.59
CA SER A 115 13.31 -24.52 -13.75
C SER A 115 12.00 -25.23 -13.39
N ASP A 116 11.92 -25.75 -12.17
CA ASP A 116 10.79 -26.56 -11.69
C ASP A 116 9.65 -25.70 -11.11
N GLY A 117 9.71 -24.38 -11.31
CA GLY A 117 8.67 -23.44 -10.87
C GLY A 117 8.81 -22.95 -9.42
N GLN A 118 9.72 -23.51 -8.62
CA GLN A 118 9.99 -23.02 -7.27
C GLN A 118 10.60 -21.61 -7.29
N SER A 119 10.20 -20.73 -6.37
CA SER A 119 10.75 -19.36 -6.30
C SER A 119 11.21 -18.99 -4.90
N ILE A 120 12.46 -18.53 -4.79
CA ILE A 120 13.01 -17.94 -3.55
C ILE A 120 13.02 -16.42 -3.70
N SER A 121 12.48 -15.73 -2.70
CA SER A 121 12.29 -14.27 -2.72
C SER A 121 12.93 -13.63 -1.50
N TYR A 122 13.94 -12.77 -1.69
CA TYR A 122 14.54 -11.99 -0.61
C TYR A 122 14.14 -10.52 -0.78
N GLY A 123 13.41 -9.97 0.19
CA GLY A 123 12.76 -8.66 0.07
C GLY A 123 12.01 -8.21 1.32
N LEU A 124 11.19 -7.16 1.17
CA LEU A 124 10.24 -6.72 2.20
C LEU A 124 8.89 -7.37 1.90
N THR A 125 8.36 -8.18 2.80
CA THR A 125 7.02 -8.75 2.64
C THR A 125 6.00 -7.97 3.44
N LEU A 126 4.86 -7.70 2.80
CA LEU A 126 3.71 -7.00 3.36
C LEU A 126 2.63 -7.97 3.84
N SER A 127 2.88 -9.28 3.82
CA SER A 127 1.91 -10.30 4.29
C SER A 127 1.31 -10.01 5.66
N PRO A 128 2.09 -9.61 6.69
CA PRO A 128 1.53 -9.29 8.01
C PRO A 128 0.54 -8.11 8.00
N LEU A 129 0.63 -7.20 7.03
CA LEU A 129 -0.33 -6.11 6.88
C LEU A 129 -1.69 -6.64 6.42
N PHE A 130 -1.69 -7.60 5.50
CA PHE A 130 -2.91 -8.19 4.94
C PHE A 130 -3.54 -9.20 5.90
N GLU A 131 -2.74 -9.97 6.63
CA GLU A 131 -3.22 -10.85 7.71
C GLU A 131 -3.96 -10.09 8.81
N ARG A 132 -3.61 -8.81 9.02
CA ARG A 132 -4.23 -7.92 10.01
C ARG A 132 -5.31 -7.00 9.42
N ALA A 133 -5.78 -7.29 8.21
CA ALA A 133 -6.78 -6.48 7.51
C ALA A 133 -8.03 -6.24 8.37
N ASP A 134 -8.59 -7.31 8.95
CA ASP A 134 -9.82 -7.23 9.74
C ASP A 134 -9.68 -6.34 10.98
N GLU A 135 -8.53 -6.43 11.67
CA GLU A 135 -8.20 -5.57 12.82
C GLU A 135 -8.20 -4.10 12.40
N LEU A 136 -7.52 -3.78 11.29
CA LEU A 136 -7.40 -2.42 10.77
C LEU A 136 -8.75 -1.85 10.34
N LEU A 137 -9.57 -2.66 9.67
CA LEU A 137 -10.90 -2.27 9.23
C LEU A 137 -11.81 -1.99 10.43
N ALA A 138 -11.79 -2.84 11.45
CA ALA A 138 -12.58 -2.65 12.66
C ALA A 138 -12.18 -1.36 13.41
N ILE A 139 -10.88 -1.10 13.55
CA ILE A 139 -10.37 0.13 14.19
C ILE A 139 -10.78 1.37 13.40
N ALA A 140 -10.61 1.36 12.08
CA ALA A 140 -10.99 2.47 11.21
C ALA A 140 -12.49 2.77 11.30
N GLN A 141 -13.33 1.73 11.27
CA GLN A 141 -14.77 1.88 11.40
C GLN A 141 -15.17 2.46 12.76
N LYS A 142 -14.52 2.02 13.84
CA LYS A 142 -14.75 2.58 15.19
C LYS A 142 -14.41 4.06 15.25
N LEU A 143 -13.28 4.47 14.69
CA LEU A 143 -12.86 5.88 14.66
C LEU A 143 -13.82 6.75 13.85
N GLU A 144 -14.30 6.24 12.72
CA GLU A 144 -15.29 6.94 11.89
C GLU A 144 -16.63 7.10 12.63
N ASN A 145 -17.10 6.08 13.33
CA ASN A 145 -18.31 6.17 14.16
C ASN A 145 -18.14 7.22 15.26
N MET A 146 -17.03 7.19 16.01
CA MET A 146 -16.74 8.19 17.03
C MET A 146 -16.71 9.61 16.48
N ARG A 147 -16.16 9.79 15.26
CA ARG A 147 -16.15 11.09 14.58
C ARG A 147 -17.57 11.57 14.26
N ARG A 148 -18.44 10.68 13.76
CA ARG A 148 -19.84 11.00 13.47
C ARG A 148 -20.60 11.39 14.72
N ASP A 149 -20.42 10.66 15.82
CA ASP A 149 -21.05 10.95 17.11
C ASP A 149 -20.65 12.33 17.63
N CYS A 150 -19.36 12.67 17.58
CA CYS A 150 -18.86 14.00 17.95
C CYS A 150 -19.51 15.11 17.10
N ILE A 151 -19.63 14.91 15.79
CA ILE A 151 -20.29 15.88 14.90
C ILE A 151 -21.77 16.02 15.25
N PHE A 152 -22.46 14.91 15.47
CA PHE A 152 -23.88 14.90 15.84
C PHE A 152 -24.12 15.65 17.14
N ILE A 153 -23.37 15.33 18.20
CA ILE A 153 -23.46 16.00 19.51
C ILE A 153 -23.17 17.49 19.36
N ARG A 154 -22.11 17.86 18.62
CA ARG A 154 -21.80 19.28 18.35
C ARG A 154 -22.98 20.00 17.69
N LYS A 155 -23.60 19.38 16.68
CA LYS A 155 -24.77 19.94 16.00
C LYS A 155 -25.95 20.08 16.96
N GLN A 156 -26.23 19.08 17.78
CA GLN A 156 -27.30 19.12 18.78
C GLN A 156 -27.10 20.25 19.80
N ILE A 157 -25.87 20.47 20.27
CA ILE A 157 -25.53 21.58 21.17
C ILE A 157 -25.78 22.92 20.47
N LEU A 158 -25.29 23.11 19.24
CA LEU A 158 -25.47 24.35 18.49
C LEU A 158 -26.95 24.67 18.25
N THR A 159 -27.76 23.66 17.92
CA THR A 159 -29.22 23.84 17.76
C THR A 159 -29.87 24.28 19.06
N LYS A 160 -29.55 23.64 20.19
CA LYS A 160 -30.10 24.03 21.50
C LYS A 160 -29.71 25.46 21.90
N LEU A 161 -28.48 25.87 21.64
CA LEU A 161 -28.01 27.23 21.93
C LEU A 161 -28.71 28.30 21.08
N ALA A 162 -29.12 27.98 19.85
CA ALA A 162 -29.81 28.92 18.97
C ALA A 162 -31.28 29.19 19.37
N HIS A 163 -31.84 28.39 20.28
CA HIS A 163 -33.20 28.52 20.80
C HIS A 163 -33.24 29.14 22.21
N LEU A 164 -32.09 29.58 22.73
CA LEU A 164 -31.95 30.36 23.97
C LEU A 164 -31.80 31.85 23.62
#